data_AF-A0A524L4V1-F1
#
_entry.id   AF-A0A524L4V1-F1
#
_cell.length_a   1.000
_cell.length_b   1.000
_cell.length_c   1.000
_cell.angle_alpha   90.00
_cell.angle_beta   90.00
_cell.angle_gamma   90.00
#
_symmetry.space_group_name_H-M   'P 1'
#
loop_
_entity.id
_entity.type
_entity.pdbx_description
1 polymer ?
#
loop_
_entity_poly.entity_id
_entity_poly.type
_entity_poly.pdbx_seq_one_letter_code
_entity_poly.pdbx_strand_id
1 'polypeptide(L)'
;MDGVMPNELAGTIAEDFVQNLGLPDLRFSSTLRTGGASFVSAMQSACLAVAGGVARCVLLVAGRRGYSSQRVSKTSEGSMPPMPVMRQIDEFERPFGNTVAVQWFAQAARRHMHEYGTKSEHFGHIAVACRKHANRNPDAVMHARPMTLADHQASALIADPLRLFDCSLETDGAAAVVITSA
;
A
#
# COMPACT_ATOMS: atom_id res chain seq x y z
N MET A 1 5.22 10.80 23.55
CA MET A 1 5.96 10.22 22.40
C MET A 1 7.04 11.21 22.03
N ASP A 2 8.25 10.74 21.76
CA ASP A 2 9.40 11.59 21.41
C ASP A 2 9.96 11.27 20.01
N GLY A 3 9.26 10.43 19.24
CA GLY A 3 9.47 10.30 17.81
C GLY A 3 8.18 10.12 17.01
N VAL A 4 8.18 10.59 15.75
CA VAL A 4 7.05 10.47 14.82
C VAL A 4 7.57 10.10 13.43
N MET A 5 6.93 9.12 12.80
CA MET A 5 7.20 8.69 11.43
C MET A 5 5.89 8.66 10.63
N PRO A 6 5.53 9.77 9.97
CA PRO A 6 4.37 9.80 9.11
C PRO A 6 4.66 9.07 7.80
N ASN A 7 3.62 8.51 7.20
CA ASN A 7 3.68 8.00 5.84
C ASN A 7 3.31 9.09 4.83
N GLU A 8 4.15 9.28 3.80
CA GLU A 8 3.96 10.29 2.75
C GLU A 8 2.62 10.13 2.00
N LEU A 9 2.10 8.90 1.88
CA LEU A 9 0.85 8.62 1.13
C LEU A 9 -0.39 9.35 1.69
N ALA A 10 -0.30 9.91 2.89
CA ALA A 10 -1.36 10.68 3.54
C ALA A 10 -1.30 12.19 3.23
N GLY A 11 -0.19 12.69 2.68
CA GLY A 11 0.08 14.13 2.52
C GLY A 11 0.30 14.88 3.83
N THR A 12 0.49 14.17 4.95
CA THR A 12 0.73 14.73 6.29
C THR A 12 2.22 14.66 6.65
N ILE A 13 2.72 15.70 7.30
CA ILE A 13 4.10 15.77 7.79
C ILE A 13 4.15 15.57 9.32
N ALA A 14 5.35 15.42 9.89
CA ALA A 14 5.49 15.11 11.31
C ALA A 14 4.97 16.26 12.19
N GLU A 15 5.12 17.49 11.72
CA GLU A 15 4.68 18.72 12.36
C GLU A 15 3.16 18.77 12.56
N ASP A 16 2.39 18.21 11.62
CA ASP A 16 0.94 18.09 11.76
C ASP A 16 0.60 17.26 13.01
N PHE A 17 1.29 16.14 13.22
CA PHE A 17 1.09 15.29 14.38
C PHE A 17 1.58 15.94 15.67
N VAL A 18 2.71 16.65 15.61
CA VAL A 18 3.25 17.39 16.76
C VAL A 18 2.23 18.43 17.25
N GLN A 19 1.66 19.23 16.33
CA GLN A 19 0.67 20.24 16.68
C GLN A 19 -0.65 19.63 17.15
N ASN A 20 -1.20 18.66 16.41
CA ASN A 20 -2.52 18.09 16.71
C ASN A 20 -2.52 17.20 17.97
N LEU A 21 -1.40 16.53 18.28
CA LEU A 21 -1.27 15.67 19.45
C LEU A 21 -0.59 16.36 20.64
N GLY A 22 -0.16 17.62 20.47
CA GLY A 22 0.50 18.39 21.51
C GLY A 22 1.81 17.77 21.99
N LEU A 23 2.64 17.26 21.07
CA LEU A 23 3.91 16.61 21.42
C LEU A 23 4.96 17.67 21.77
N PRO A 24 5.43 17.76 23.03
CA PRO A 24 6.24 18.90 23.47
C PRO A 24 7.73 18.78 23.15
N ASP A 25 8.23 17.57 22.88
CA ASP A 25 9.66 17.28 22.69
C ASP A 25 9.85 16.16 21.65
N LEU A 26 10.08 16.55 20.40
CA LEU A 26 10.31 15.64 19.28
C LEU A 26 11.82 15.45 19.06
N ARG A 27 12.31 14.25 19.37
CA ARG A 27 13.73 13.86 19.24
C ARG A 27 14.02 13.12 17.93
N PHE A 28 13.00 12.52 17.32
CA PHE A 28 13.15 11.74 16.10
C PHE A 28 11.99 11.97 15.13
N SER A 29 12.31 12.36 13.90
CA SER A 29 11.34 12.52 12.81
C SER A 29 11.93 11.99 11.52
N SER A 30 11.18 11.16 10.80
CA SER A 30 11.60 10.65 9.50
C SER A 30 10.42 10.18 8.66
N THR A 31 10.50 10.43 7.36
CA THR A 31 9.52 9.99 6.36
C THR A 31 10.23 9.10 5.35
N LEU A 32 9.78 7.85 5.22
CA LEU A 32 10.37 6.89 4.27
C LEU A 32 9.51 6.76 3.03
N ARG A 33 10.16 6.87 1.86
CA ARG A 33 9.53 6.91 0.54
C ARG A 33 9.81 5.63 -0.24
N THR A 34 9.22 4.51 0.19
CA THR A 34 9.36 3.18 -0.45
C THR A 34 8.01 2.59 -0.89
N GLY A 35 7.00 3.44 -1.11
CA GLY A 35 5.67 3.02 -1.53
C GLY A 35 4.98 2.15 -0.48
N GLY A 36 4.38 1.02 -0.89
CA GLY A 36 3.73 0.09 0.04
C GLY A 36 4.67 -0.51 1.09
N ALA A 37 5.99 -0.54 0.82
CA ALA A 37 6.99 -1.06 1.75
C ALA A 37 7.34 -0.08 2.89
N SER A 38 6.89 1.18 2.81
CA SER A 38 7.23 2.23 3.78
C SER A 38 6.93 1.84 5.22
N PHE A 39 5.87 1.07 5.48
CA PHE A 39 5.49 0.68 6.84
C PHE A 39 6.50 -0.28 7.49
N VAL A 40 7.00 -1.25 6.73
CA VAL A 40 7.99 -2.22 7.25
C VAL A 40 9.34 -1.54 7.43
N SER A 41 9.76 -0.72 6.45
CA SER A 41 10.99 0.07 6.58
C SER A 41 10.91 1.05 7.75
N ALA A 42 9.75 1.70 7.97
CA ALA A 42 9.56 2.62 9.08
C ALA A 42 9.65 1.92 10.43
N MET A 43 9.07 0.72 10.53
CA MET A 43 9.19 -0.12 11.72
C MET A 43 10.65 -0.46 12.02
N GLN A 44 11.43 -0.84 11.00
CA GLN A 44 12.87 -1.10 11.17
C GLN A 44 13.62 0.14 11.65
N SER A 45 13.42 1.31 11.02
CA SER A 45 14.07 2.56 11.41
C SER A 45 13.68 3.01 12.82
N ALA A 46 12.41 2.85 13.21
CA ALA A 46 11.93 3.18 14.54
C ALA A 46 12.53 2.24 15.61
N CYS A 47 12.61 0.93 15.34
CA CYS A 47 13.30 -0.01 16.22
C CYS A 47 14.77 0.38 16.42
N LEU A 48 15.47 0.79 15.36
CA LEU A 48 16.85 1.26 15.44
C LEU A 48 16.97 2.57 16.23
N ALA A 49 16.04 3.51 16.05
CA ALA A 49 16.02 4.77 16.79
C ALA A 49 15.80 4.55 18.29
N VAL A 50 14.94 3.59 18.66
CA VAL A 50 14.71 3.20 20.06
C VAL A 50 15.92 2.47 20.63
N ALA A 51 16.44 1.46 19.92
CA ALA A 51 17.60 0.70 20.36
C ALA A 51 18.87 1.57 20.51
N GLY A 52 19.02 2.58 19.66
CA GLY A 52 20.13 3.54 19.71
C GLY A 52 19.96 4.68 20.73
N GLY A 53 18.84 4.73 21.46
CA GLY A 53 18.57 5.79 22.44
C GLY A 53 18.27 7.17 21.83
N VAL A 54 18.01 7.24 20.52
CA VAL A 54 17.64 8.48 19.82
C VAL A 54 16.25 8.94 20.28
N ALA A 55 15.32 8.00 20.35
CA ALA A 55 13.96 8.18 20.87
C ALA A 55 13.62 7.03 21.85
N ARG A 56 12.57 7.21 22.65
CA ARG A 56 12.05 6.17 23.56
C ARG A 56 10.71 5.61 23.10
N CYS A 57 9.94 6.43 22.38
CA CYS A 57 8.59 6.12 21.96
C CYS A 57 8.31 6.78 20.60
N VAL A 58 8.30 5.95 19.56
CA VAL A 58 8.12 6.39 18.16
C VAL A 58 6.72 6.01 17.68
N LEU A 59 5.99 6.99 17.16
CA LEU A 59 4.67 6.84 16.56
C LEU A 59 4.79 6.70 15.04
N LEU A 60 4.37 5.57 14.50
CA LEU A 60 4.25 5.34 13.06
C LEU A 60 2.80 5.55 12.67
N VAL A 61 2.53 6.43 11.70
CA VAL A 61 1.16 6.71 11.27
C VAL A 61 0.99 6.49 9.77
N ALA A 62 -0.08 5.78 9.43
CA ALA A 62 -0.53 5.53 8.09
C ALA A 62 -1.96 6.07 7.93
N GLY A 63 -2.22 6.82 6.88
CA GLY A 63 -3.58 7.25 6.55
C GLY A 63 -3.73 7.43 5.05
N ARG A 64 -4.90 7.10 4.50
CA ARG A 64 -5.23 7.43 3.12
C ARG A 64 -6.72 7.63 2.96
N ARG A 65 -7.08 8.55 2.06
CA ARG A 65 -8.44 8.70 1.53
C ARG A 65 -8.47 8.25 0.07
N GLY A 66 -8.11 6.98 -0.14
CA GLY A 66 -7.95 6.40 -1.47
C GLY A 66 -9.27 6.20 -2.21
N TYR A 67 -10.41 6.12 -1.50
CA TYR A 67 -11.73 5.93 -2.07
C TYR A 67 -12.54 7.24 -2.17
N SER A 68 -12.55 8.07 -1.12
CA SER A 68 -13.35 9.31 -1.07
C SER A 68 -12.67 10.54 -1.66
N SER A 69 -11.35 10.58 -1.78
CA SER A 69 -10.65 11.70 -2.41
C SER A 69 -9.72 11.30 -3.54
N GLN A 70 -8.49 10.85 -3.23
CA GLN A 70 -7.44 10.65 -4.23
C GLN A 70 -7.45 9.20 -4.69
N ARG A 71 -8.25 8.93 -5.72
CA ARG A 71 -8.24 7.65 -6.42
C ARG A 71 -7.08 7.62 -7.39
N VAL A 72 -6.16 6.68 -7.20
CA VAL A 72 -5.10 6.36 -8.17
C VAL A 72 -5.73 5.89 -9.48
N SER A 73 -6.90 5.23 -9.41
CA SER A 73 -7.67 4.80 -10.58
C SER A 73 -8.23 5.96 -11.43
N LYS A 74 -8.38 7.15 -10.86
CA LYS A 74 -8.73 8.38 -11.58
C LYS A 74 -7.44 9.16 -11.82
N THR A 75 -6.68 8.75 -12.83
CA THR A 75 -5.47 9.44 -13.27
C THR A 75 -5.73 10.92 -13.51
N SER A 76 -5.43 11.76 -12.51
CA SER A 76 -5.03 13.14 -12.74
C SER A 76 -3.50 13.20 -12.67
N GLU A 77 -2.90 13.89 -13.64
CA GLU A 77 -1.52 14.36 -13.57
C GLU A 77 -1.21 14.89 -12.15
N GLY A 78 -0.06 14.48 -11.58
CA GLY A 78 0.44 15.04 -10.32
C GLY A 78 -0.11 14.47 -9.01
N SER A 79 -0.90 13.38 -9.03
CA SER A 79 -1.52 12.82 -7.81
C SER A 79 -0.60 11.97 -6.93
N MET A 80 0.60 11.61 -7.40
CA MET A 80 1.60 10.86 -6.63
C MET A 80 2.94 11.60 -6.65
N PRO A 81 3.58 11.84 -5.49
CA PRO A 81 4.88 12.47 -5.47
C PRO A 81 5.90 11.59 -6.22
N PRO A 82 6.77 12.18 -7.04
CA PRO A 82 7.63 11.44 -7.95
C PRO A 82 8.54 10.52 -7.14
N MET A 83 8.36 9.22 -7.33
CA MET A 83 9.35 8.21 -6.95
C MET A 83 10.41 8.18 -8.06
N PRO A 84 11.69 7.91 -7.79
CA PRO A 84 12.70 7.80 -8.84
C PRO A 84 12.31 6.81 -9.97
N VAL A 85 11.63 5.72 -9.61
CA VAL A 85 11.08 4.74 -10.58
C VAL A 85 9.98 5.34 -11.48
N MET A 86 9.24 6.35 -11.01
CA MET A 86 8.19 6.99 -11.84
C MET A 86 8.77 7.72 -13.04
N ARG A 87 10.00 8.25 -12.95
CA ARG A 87 10.64 8.87 -14.11
C ARG A 87 10.89 7.85 -15.23
N GLN A 88 11.32 6.65 -14.87
CA GLN A 88 11.52 5.57 -15.84
C GLN A 88 10.19 5.13 -16.46
N ILE A 89 9.14 5.03 -15.63
CA ILE A 89 7.79 4.73 -16.10
C ILE A 89 7.31 5.82 -17.07
N ASP A 90 7.48 7.10 -16.73
CA ASP A 90 7.02 8.22 -17.56
C ASP A 90 7.75 8.29 -18.91
N GLU A 91 9.04 7.95 -18.95
CA GLU A 91 9.85 8.01 -20.18
C GLU A 91 9.70 6.75 -21.05
N PHE A 92 9.60 5.55 -20.44
CA PHE A 92 9.71 4.28 -21.17
C PHE A 92 8.45 3.41 -21.18
N GLU A 93 7.47 3.69 -20.31
CA GLU A 93 6.27 2.84 -20.19
C GLU A 93 5.01 3.61 -20.56
N ARG A 94 4.86 4.83 -20.03
CA ARG A 94 3.70 5.69 -20.22
C ARG A 94 3.42 6.01 -21.70
N PRO A 95 4.42 6.28 -22.57
CA PRO A 95 4.18 6.51 -24.00
C PRO A 95 3.55 5.31 -24.72
N PHE A 96 3.69 4.10 -24.17
CA PHE A 96 3.13 2.86 -24.71
C PHE A 96 1.81 2.44 -24.03
N GLY A 97 1.20 3.33 -23.23
CA GLY A 97 -0.06 3.06 -22.53
C GLY A 97 0.07 2.22 -21.26
N ASN A 98 1.30 1.94 -20.81
CA ASN A 98 1.58 1.23 -19.56
C ASN A 98 1.67 2.23 -18.40
N THR A 99 0.52 2.51 -17.78
CA THR A 99 0.28 3.70 -16.95
C THR A 99 -0.25 3.40 -15.55
N VAL A 100 -0.77 2.19 -15.32
CA VAL A 100 -1.38 1.80 -14.05
C VAL A 100 -0.74 0.53 -13.51
N ALA A 101 -0.67 0.42 -12.18
CA ALA A 101 0.06 -0.65 -11.49
C ALA A 101 -0.32 -2.07 -11.92
N VAL A 102 -1.61 -2.32 -12.22
CA VAL A 102 -2.06 -3.64 -12.69
C VAL A 102 -1.39 -4.05 -14.00
N GLN A 103 -1.08 -3.12 -14.90
CA GLN A 103 -0.38 -3.43 -16.16
C GLN A 103 1.07 -3.83 -15.89
N TRP A 104 1.76 -3.15 -14.97
CA TRP A 104 3.12 -3.49 -14.53
C TRP A 104 3.17 -4.91 -13.94
N PHE A 105 2.22 -5.24 -13.06
CA PHE A 105 2.13 -6.59 -12.48
C PHE A 105 1.70 -7.65 -13.49
N ALA A 106 0.87 -7.30 -14.48
CA ALA A 106 0.43 -8.23 -15.51
C ALA A 106 1.60 -8.74 -16.38
N GLN A 107 2.58 -7.89 -16.68
CA GLN A 107 3.80 -8.29 -17.40
C GLN A 107 4.60 -9.32 -16.61
N ALA A 108 4.81 -9.09 -15.31
CA ALA A 108 5.49 -10.03 -14.42
C ALA A 108 4.70 -11.35 -14.29
N ALA A 109 3.37 -11.26 -14.17
CA ALA A 109 2.50 -12.43 -14.11
C ALA A 109 2.57 -13.24 -15.42
N ARG A 110 2.51 -12.61 -16.60
CA ARG A 110 2.68 -13.28 -17.89
C ARG A 110 4.02 -13.99 -17.98
N ARG A 111 5.11 -13.34 -17.57
CA ARG A 111 6.44 -13.97 -17.57
C ARG A 111 6.47 -15.20 -16.66
N HIS A 112 5.90 -15.11 -15.47
CA HIS A 112 5.81 -16.23 -14.54
C HIS A 112 4.95 -17.38 -15.09
N MET A 113 3.85 -17.08 -15.78
CA MET A 113 3.04 -18.10 -16.46
C MET A 113 3.83 -18.81 -17.56
N HIS A 114 4.61 -18.07 -18.36
CA HIS A 114 5.45 -18.65 -19.40
C HIS A 114 6.55 -19.57 -18.85
N GLU A 115 7.21 -19.14 -17.77
CA GLU A 115 8.38 -19.83 -17.23
C GLU A 115 8.00 -21.04 -16.35
N TYR A 116 6.91 -20.93 -15.59
CA TYR A 116 6.52 -21.92 -14.58
C TYR A 116 5.17 -22.58 -14.82
N GLY A 117 4.49 -22.28 -15.94
CA GLY A 117 3.18 -22.87 -16.27
C GLY A 117 2.05 -22.44 -15.32
N THR A 118 2.21 -21.31 -14.63
CA THR A 118 1.15 -20.77 -13.75
C THR A 118 -0.11 -20.46 -14.55
N LYS A 119 -1.28 -20.66 -13.94
CA LYS A 119 -2.60 -20.43 -14.55
C LYS A 119 -3.33 -19.32 -13.81
N SER A 120 -4.29 -18.67 -14.48
CA SER A 120 -5.17 -17.67 -13.85
C SER A 120 -5.88 -18.23 -12.61
N GLU A 121 -6.21 -19.53 -12.59
CA GLU A 121 -6.80 -20.21 -11.43
C GLU A 121 -5.89 -20.18 -10.20
N HIS A 122 -4.56 -20.23 -10.37
CA HIS A 122 -3.61 -20.17 -9.26
C HIS A 122 -3.64 -18.78 -8.59
N PHE A 123 -3.79 -17.71 -9.38
CA PHE A 123 -4.00 -16.36 -8.83
C PHE A 123 -5.37 -16.27 -8.14
N GLY A 124 -6.41 -16.85 -8.74
CA GLY A 124 -7.75 -16.91 -8.16
C GLY A 124 -7.80 -17.60 -6.80
N HIS A 125 -7.00 -18.64 -6.57
CA HIS A 125 -6.89 -19.25 -5.24
C HIS A 125 -6.37 -18.28 -4.17
N ILE A 126 -5.43 -17.40 -4.52
CA ILE A 126 -4.94 -16.34 -3.62
C ILE A 126 -6.07 -15.36 -3.31
N ALA A 127 -6.79 -14.91 -4.34
CA ALA A 127 -7.91 -13.97 -4.17
C ALA A 127 -9.03 -14.55 -3.28
N VAL A 128 -9.40 -15.82 -3.49
CA VAL A 128 -10.39 -16.53 -2.66
C VAL A 128 -9.90 -16.67 -1.22
N ALA A 129 -8.63 -17.03 -1.00
CA ALA A 129 -8.06 -17.12 0.34
C ALA A 129 -8.09 -15.75 1.05
N CYS A 130 -7.66 -14.68 0.39
CA CYS A 130 -7.73 -13.32 0.91
C CYS A 130 -9.18 -12.92 1.24
N ARG A 131 -10.15 -13.25 0.37
CA ARG A 131 -11.56 -12.98 0.63
C ARG A 131 -12.09 -13.74 1.84
N LYS A 132 -11.71 -15.01 2.00
CA LYS A 132 -12.08 -15.81 3.18
C LYS A 132 -11.58 -15.17 4.47
N HIS A 133 -10.35 -14.66 4.48
CA HIS A 133 -9.80 -13.95 5.64
C HIS A 133 -10.49 -12.60 5.88
N ALA A 134 -10.81 -11.84 4.83
CA ALA A 134 -11.57 -10.59 4.95
C ALA A 134 -12.95 -10.83 5.60
N ASN A 135 -13.62 -11.94 5.28
CA ASN A 135 -14.92 -12.30 5.89
C ASN A 135 -14.82 -12.73 7.36
N ARG A 136 -13.61 -12.87 7.92
CA ARG A 136 -13.38 -13.09 9.36
C ARG A 136 -13.13 -11.79 10.12
N ASN A 137 -13.03 -10.66 9.41
CA ASN A 137 -12.80 -9.35 9.99
C ASN A 137 -14.03 -8.46 9.73
N PRO A 138 -14.82 -8.10 10.76
CA PRO A 138 -15.99 -7.23 10.60
C PRO A 138 -15.64 -5.83 10.04
N ASP A 139 -14.40 -5.37 10.22
CA ASP A 139 -13.93 -4.06 9.74
C ASP A 139 -13.47 -4.08 8.28
N ALA A 140 -13.40 -5.25 7.64
CA ALA A 140 -12.96 -5.35 6.25
C ALA A 140 -14.03 -4.79 5.30
N VAL A 141 -13.61 -4.00 4.31
CA VAL A 141 -14.50 -3.46 3.25
C VAL A 141 -15.29 -4.55 2.51
N MET A 142 -14.74 -5.76 2.47
CA MET A 142 -15.34 -6.92 1.81
C MET A 142 -15.86 -7.97 2.79
N HIS A 143 -16.13 -7.56 4.04
CA HIS A 143 -16.84 -8.38 5.01
C HIS A 143 -18.25 -8.74 4.50
N ALA A 144 -18.74 -9.93 4.87
CA ALA A 144 -20.01 -10.50 4.43
C ALA A 144 -20.19 -10.60 2.89
N ARG A 145 -19.09 -10.73 2.14
CA ARG A 145 -19.06 -10.88 0.67
C ARG A 145 -18.20 -12.08 0.28
N PRO A 146 -18.67 -13.33 0.46
CA PRO A 146 -17.91 -14.50 0.05
C PRO A 146 -17.66 -14.50 -1.47
N MET A 147 -16.62 -15.21 -1.91
CA MET A 147 -16.25 -15.34 -3.32
C MET A 147 -15.69 -16.73 -3.57
N THR A 148 -16.12 -17.36 -4.65
CA THR A 148 -15.61 -18.65 -5.12
C THR A 148 -14.55 -18.46 -6.22
N LEU A 149 -13.85 -19.56 -6.56
CA LEU A 149 -12.93 -19.55 -7.70
C LEU A 149 -13.68 -19.33 -9.04
N ALA A 150 -14.91 -19.82 -9.15
CA ALA A 150 -15.73 -19.59 -10.33
C ALA A 150 -16.07 -18.11 -10.51
N ASP A 151 -16.43 -17.41 -9.41
CA ASP A 151 -16.65 -15.96 -9.42
C ASP A 151 -15.39 -15.21 -9.87
N HIS A 152 -14.22 -15.66 -9.41
CA HIS A 152 -12.93 -15.15 -9.87
C HIS A 152 -12.75 -15.30 -11.39
N GLN A 153 -12.94 -16.52 -11.91
CA GLN A 153 -12.79 -16.82 -13.34
C GLN A 153 -13.89 -16.22 -14.22
N ALA A 154 -15.01 -15.78 -13.64
CA ALA A 154 -16.05 -15.03 -14.34
C ALA A 154 -15.82 -13.51 -14.31
N SER A 155 -14.93 -13.01 -13.47
CA SER A 155 -14.71 -11.57 -13.28
C SER A 155 -14.01 -10.90 -14.47
N ALA A 156 -14.25 -9.60 -14.67
CA ALA A 156 -13.70 -8.87 -15.80
C ALA A 156 -12.17 -8.94 -15.86
N LEU A 157 -11.62 -9.12 -17.06
CA LEU A 157 -10.19 -9.00 -17.31
C LEU A 157 -9.81 -7.51 -17.26
N ILE A 158 -8.80 -7.16 -16.46
CA ILE A 158 -8.35 -5.77 -16.31
C ILE A 158 -7.08 -5.54 -17.12
N ALA A 159 -6.06 -6.36 -16.90
CA ALA A 159 -4.84 -6.39 -17.69
C ALA A 159 -4.38 -7.84 -17.75
N ASP A 160 -4.53 -8.44 -18.92
CA ASP A 160 -4.22 -9.84 -19.16
C ASP A 160 -2.84 -10.24 -18.60
N PRO A 161 -2.75 -11.21 -17.66
CA PRO A 161 -3.74 -12.25 -17.30
C PRO A 161 -4.56 -11.96 -16.04
N LEU A 162 -4.41 -10.77 -15.45
CA LEU A 162 -5.00 -10.36 -14.18
C LEU A 162 -6.44 -9.87 -14.35
N ARG A 163 -7.31 -10.38 -13.50
CA ARG A 163 -8.73 -10.05 -13.46
C ARG A 163 -9.05 -9.06 -12.34
N LEU A 164 -10.30 -8.61 -12.30
CA LEU A 164 -10.79 -7.64 -11.33
C LEU A 164 -10.48 -8.06 -9.89
N PHE A 165 -10.64 -9.35 -9.57
CA PHE A 165 -10.41 -9.85 -8.21
C PHE A 165 -8.95 -10.16 -7.88
N ASP A 166 -8.03 -10.05 -8.85
CA ASP A 166 -6.58 -9.98 -8.59
C ASP A 166 -6.12 -8.58 -8.16
N CYS A 167 -6.98 -7.56 -8.32
CA CYS A 167 -6.66 -6.17 -8.04
C CYS A 167 -7.12 -5.75 -6.63
N SER A 168 -6.24 -5.12 -5.87
CA SER A 168 -6.58 -4.56 -4.55
C SER A 168 -7.55 -3.39 -4.68
N LEU A 169 -8.40 -3.21 -3.66
CA LEU A 169 -9.31 -2.08 -3.57
C LEU A 169 -8.59 -0.82 -3.13
N GLU A 170 -9.06 0.33 -3.61
CA GLU A 170 -8.75 1.62 -2.99
C GLU A 170 -9.71 1.83 -1.82
N THR A 171 -9.16 2.12 -0.65
CA THR A 171 -9.92 2.27 0.59
C THR A 171 -9.57 3.56 1.31
N ASP A 172 -10.52 4.07 2.08
CA ASP A 172 -10.26 5.08 3.09
C ASP A 172 -9.96 4.39 4.41
N GLY A 173 -8.91 4.83 5.09
CA GLY A 173 -8.54 4.26 6.38
C GLY A 173 -7.26 4.84 6.93
N ALA A 174 -7.04 4.60 8.22
CA ALA A 174 -5.81 4.95 8.91
C ALA A 174 -5.47 3.89 9.96
N ALA A 175 -4.18 3.76 10.26
CA ALA A 175 -3.65 2.90 11.30
C ALA A 175 -2.42 3.57 11.92
N ALA A 176 -2.13 3.25 13.17
CA ALA A 176 -0.93 3.71 13.84
C ALA A 176 -0.30 2.57 14.66
N VAL A 177 1.02 2.60 14.77
CA VAL A 177 1.82 1.67 15.59
C VAL A 177 2.72 2.50 16.48
N VAL A 178 2.76 2.17 17.77
CA VAL A 178 3.67 2.79 18.73
C VAL A 178 4.78 1.80 19.03
N ILE A 179 6.03 2.23 18.87
CA ILE A 179 7.22 1.42 19.11
C ILE A 179 7.96 2.00 20.31
N THR A 180 8.20 1.16 21.31
CA THR A 180 8.94 1.46 22.54
C THR A 180 9.94 0.35 22.82
N SER A 181 10.80 0.55 23.82
CA SER A 181 11.45 -0.59 24.47
C SER A 181 10.41 -1.50 25.15
N ALA A 182 10.78 -2.77 25.34
CA ALA A 182 10.00 -3.72 26.16
C ALA A 182 9.98 -3.33 27.65
#